data_AF-B6U5E8-F1
#
_entry.id   AF-B6U5E8-F1
#
_cell.length_a   1.000
_cell.length_b   1.000
_cell.length_c   1.000
_cell.angle_alpha   90.00
_cell.angle_beta   90.00
_cell.angle_gamma   90.00
#
_symmetry.space_group_name_H-M   'P 1'
#
loop_
_entity.id
_entity.type
_entity.pdbx_description
1 polymer ?
#
loop_
_entity_poly.entity_id
_entity_poly.type
_entity_poly.pdbx_seq_one_letter_code
_entity_poly.pdbx_strand_id
1 'polypeptide(L)'
;MGGGLIAPDRAMDPGLVYDILPEEYTRLDDRADRLNLPSIAVSDLKDSVTVSRTVTNVGPAEAATYRAVVEAPAGVTMDVEPPVIAFQRGGARNATFTVTFVAKQRVQGGYAFGSLTWLDDAKRHSVRIPVAVRTVVRDLVADVA
;
A
#
# COMPACT_ATOMS: atom_id res chain seq x y z
N MET A 1 2.81 4.07 14.43
CA MET A 1 2.68 2.65 14.79
C MET A 1 2.90 1.86 13.50
N GLY A 2 3.95 1.02 13.44
CA GLY A 2 4.35 0.28 12.22
C GLY A 2 3.42 -0.89 11.89
N GLY A 3 3.96 -2.06 11.53
CA GLY A 3 3.19 -3.25 11.14
C GLY A 3 2.27 -3.86 12.22
N GLY A 4 2.25 -3.30 13.44
CA GLY A 4 1.45 -3.81 14.56
C GLY A 4 2.19 -4.84 15.42
N LEU A 5 1.45 -5.61 16.22
CA LEU A 5 1.98 -6.65 17.10
C LEU A 5 2.39 -7.89 16.27
N ILE A 6 3.57 -8.45 16.56
CA ILE A 6 4.06 -9.65 15.89
C ILE A 6 3.13 -10.84 16.21
N ALA A 7 2.65 -11.52 15.17
CA ALA A 7 1.83 -12.72 15.26
C ALA A 7 2.54 -13.90 14.55
N PRO A 8 3.41 -14.65 15.25
CA PRO A 8 4.29 -15.66 14.63
C PRO A 8 3.54 -16.73 13.86
N ASP A 9 2.43 -17.23 14.39
CA ASP A 9 1.62 -18.26 13.74
C ASP A 9 1.07 -17.80 12.39
N ARG A 10 0.69 -16.52 12.29
CA ARG A 10 0.23 -15.91 11.02
C ARG A 10 1.38 -15.58 10.06
N ALA A 11 2.61 -15.48 10.56
CA ALA A 11 3.78 -15.22 9.72
C ALA A 11 4.28 -16.48 8.99
N MET A 12 3.95 -17.68 9.49
CA MET A 12 4.30 -18.95 8.83
C MET A 12 3.45 -19.24 7.58
N ASP A 13 2.20 -18.75 7.56
CA ASP A 13 1.29 -18.83 6.40
C ASP A 13 0.60 -17.47 6.21
N PRO A 14 1.31 -16.49 5.60
CA PRO A 14 0.79 -15.13 5.49
C PRO A 14 -0.23 -14.95 4.35
N GLY A 15 -0.39 -15.94 3.46
CA GLY A 15 -1.23 -15.86 2.27
C GLY A 15 -0.61 -15.02 1.15
N LEU A 16 -0.33 -13.73 1.40
CA LEU A 16 0.34 -12.83 0.47
C LEU A 16 1.64 -12.26 1.05
N VAL A 17 2.65 -12.09 0.21
CA VAL A 17 3.91 -11.40 0.53
C VAL A 17 4.19 -10.27 -0.46
N TYR A 18 4.95 -9.27 -0.02
CA TYR A 18 5.45 -8.18 -0.85
C TYR A 18 6.93 -8.42 -1.13
N ASP A 19 7.23 -9.00 -2.30
CA ASP A 19 8.62 -9.30 -2.68
C ASP A 19 9.27 -8.08 -3.33
N ILE A 20 10.46 -7.72 -2.87
CA ILE A 20 11.26 -6.63 -3.49
C ILE A 20 12.39 -7.28 -4.27
N LEU A 21 12.46 -6.99 -5.57
CA LEU A 21 13.56 -7.46 -6.39
C LEU A 21 14.83 -6.62 -6.13
N PRO A 22 16.04 -7.20 -6.15
CA PRO A 22 17.30 -6.47 -5.97
C PRO A 22 17.44 -5.25 -6.91
N GLU A 23 16.86 -5.33 -8.09
CA GLU A 23 16.84 -4.26 -9.11
C GLU A 23 15.97 -3.05 -8.74
N GLU A 24 15.06 -3.20 -7.77
CA GLU A 24 14.26 -2.07 -7.26
C GLU A 24 15.07 -1.20 -6.27
N TYR A 25 16.09 -1.77 -5.61
CA TYR A 25 16.97 -1.02 -4.70
C TYR A 25 17.93 -0.07 -5.41
N THR A 26 18.20 -0.25 -6.71
CA THR A 26 19.11 0.61 -7.46
C THR A 26 18.43 1.86 -8.05
N ARG A 27 17.11 2.01 -7.85
CA ARG A 27 16.31 3.18 -8.30
C ARG A 27 15.98 4.17 -7.18
N LEU A 28 16.77 4.16 -6.11
CA LEU A 28 16.55 4.97 -4.90
C LEU A 28 16.68 6.49 -5.16
N ASP A 29 17.34 6.89 -6.24
CA ASP A 29 17.72 8.29 -6.45
C ASP A 29 16.53 9.23 -6.74
N ASP A 30 15.32 8.73 -7.02
CA ASP A 30 14.17 9.61 -7.31
C ASP A 30 12.81 9.21 -6.70
N ARG A 31 12.57 7.95 -6.25
CA ARG A 31 11.21 7.48 -5.88
C ARG A 31 11.15 6.36 -4.84
N ALA A 32 11.60 6.63 -3.61
CA ALA A 32 11.51 5.66 -2.50
C ALA A 32 10.07 5.18 -2.20
N ASP A 33 9.04 5.97 -2.55
CA ASP A 33 7.61 5.64 -2.43
C ASP A 33 7.17 4.47 -3.33
N ARG A 34 7.97 4.15 -4.36
CA ARG A 34 7.69 3.10 -5.35
C ARG A 34 8.26 1.72 -5.03
N LEU A 35 9.06 1.58 -3.98
CA LEU A 35 9.53 0.26 -3.54
C LEU A 35 8.34 -0.63 -3.16
N ASN A 36 8.41 -1.91 -3.49
CA ASN A 36 7.38 -2.88 -3.14
C ASN A 36 7.38 -3.28 -1.65
N LEU A 37 7.33 -2.30 -0.76
CA LEU A 37 7.35 -2.50 0.69
C LEU A 37 5.94 -2.83 1.22
N PRO A 38 5.84 -3.60 2.33
CA PRO A 38 4.59 -3.86 3.05
C PRO A 38 4.14 -2.64 3.87
N SER A 39 4.33 -1.44 3.35
CA SER A 39 3.89 -0.15 3.88
C SER A 39 3.88 0.90 2.78
N ILE A 40 3.05 1.92 2.93
CA ILE A 40 3.00 3.07 2.02
C ILE A 40 3.20 4.35 2.82
N ALA A 41 4.19 5.15 2.42
CA ALA A 41 4.44 6.47 2.98
C ALA A 41 4.42 7.51 1.85
N VAL A 42 3.59 8.53 1.99
CA VAL A 42 3.51 9.69 1.08
C VAL A 42 3.79 10.95 1.90
N SER A 43 4.99 11.51 1.77
CA SER A 43 5.44 12.65 2.58
C SER A 43 4.89 13.99 2.13
N ASP A 44 4.57 14.14 0.85
CA ASP A 44 4.23 15.42 0.22
C ASP A 44 3.06 15.27 -0.76
N LEU A 45 1.87 14.94 -0.24
CA LEU A 45 0.65 14.86 -1.03
C LEU A 45 0.13 16.29 -1.33
N LYS A 46 0.47 16.81 -2.52
CA LYS A 46 -0.04 18.10 -3.04
C LYS A 46 -1.46 17.98 -3.59
N ASP A 47 -1.66 17.05 -4.52
CA ASP A 47 -2.92 16.84 -5.23
C ASP A 47 -3.30 15.36 -5.22
N SER A 48 -2.57 14.58 -6.02
CA SER A 48 -2.75 13.14 -6.13
C SER A 48 -1.40 12.44 -6.25
N VAL A 49 -1.27 11.29 -5.61
CA VAL A 49 -0.13 10.38 -5.76
C VAL A 49 -0.67 8.97 -5.97
N THR A 50 -0.18 8.29 -6.99
CA THR A 50 -0.44 6.87 -7.22
C THR A 50 0.84 6.07 -7.02
N VAL A 51 0.76 5.07 -6.14
CA VAL A 51 1.85 4.10 -5.91
C VAL A 51 1.45 2.74 -6.46
N SER A 52 2.44 1.96 -6.90
CA SER A 52 2.25 0.58 -7.36
C SER A 52 2.82 -0.39 -6.33
N ARG A 53 2.16 -1.52 -6.14
CA ARG A 53 2.62 -2.63 -5.30
C ARG A 53 2.32 -3.94 -6.01
N THR A 54 3.16 -4.93 -5.78
CA THR A 54 3.00 -6.30 -6.27
C THR A 54 2.94 -7.24 -5.09
N VAL A 55 1.95 -8.12 -5.08
CA VAL A 55 1.83 -9.17 -4.08
C VAL A 55 2.02 -10.53 -4.74
N THR A 56 2.68 -11.43 -4.02
CA THR A 56 2.82 -12.84 -4.40
C THR A 56 1.98 -13.70 -3.47
N ASN A 57 1.11 -14.54 -4.01
CA ASN A 57 0.39 -15.54 -3.23
C ASN A 57 1.32 -16.72 -2.90
N VAL A 58 1.58 -16.93 -1.62
CA VAL A 58 2.42 -18.01 -1.07
C VAL A 58 1.63 -19.13 -0.39
N GLY A 59 0.30 -19.03 -0.37
CA GLY A 59 -0.57 -20.07 0.12
C GLY A 59 -0.61 -21.33 -0.77
N PRO A 60 -1.46 -22.31 -0.45
CA PRO A 60 -1.62 -23.53 -1.25
C PRO A 60 -1.90 -23.24 -2.74
N ALA A 61 -1.53 -24.16 -3.64
CA ALA A 61 -1.66 -24.02 -5.10
C ALA A 61 -3.12 -24.04 -5.63
N GLU A 62 -4.08 -23.82 -4.73
CA GLU A 62 -5.51 -23.71 -5.05
C GLU A 62 -5.86 -22.29 -5.50
N ALA A 63 -7.07 -22.12 -6.03
CA ALA A 63 -7.57 -20.80 -6.36
C ALA A 63 -7.80 -19.99 -5.08
N ALA A 64 -7.40 -18.72 -5.08
CA ALA A 64 -7.58 -17.82 -3.95
C ALA A 64 -7.96 -16.42 -4.45
N THR A 65 -9.00 -15.84 -3.84
CA THR A 65 -9.47 -14.49 -4.14
C THR A 65 -9.30 -13.62 -2.91
N TYR A 66 -8.71 -12.45 -3.10
CA TYR A 66 -8.48 -11.45 -2.06
C TYR A 66 -9.23 -10.17 -2.40
N ARG A 67 -9.83 -9.53 -1.40
CA ARG A 67 -10.53 -8.25 -1.53
C ARG A 67 -9.84 -7.17 -0.70
N ALA A 68 -9.69 -5.99 -1.30
CA ALA A 68 -9.13 -4.82 -0.63
C ALA A 68 -10.17 -4.23 0.34
N VAL A 69 -9.74 -4.03 1.58
CA VAL A 69 -10.44 -3.22 2.58
C VAL A 69 -9.59 -2.00 2.88
N VAL A 70 -10.14 -0.83 2.61
CA VAL A 70 -9.45 0.46 2.70
C VAL A 70 -9.90 1.21 3.94
N GLU A 71 -8.93 1.58 4.77
CA GLU A 71 -9.08 2.54 5.86
C GLU A 71 -8.30 3.80 5.46
N ALA A 72 -8.99 4.77 4.85
CA ALA A 72 -8.34 5.95 4.30
C ALA A 72 -7.81 6.88 5.42
N PRO A 73 -6.59 7.43 5.27
CA PRO A 73 -6.11 8.47 6.18
C PRO A 73 -7.05 9.68 6.26
N ALA A 74 -7.16 10.28 7.44
CA ALA A 74 -7.98 11.47 7.64
C ALA A 74 -7.61 12.59 6.64
N GLY A 75 -8.62 13.21 6.02
CA GLY A 75 -8.42 14.28 5.03
C GLY A 75 -7.97 13.82 3.63
N VAL A 76 -7.85 12.51 3.40
CA VAL A 76 -7.40 11.92 2.12
C VAL A 76 -8.46 10.95 1.60
N THR A 77 -8.66 10.89 0.28
CA THR A 77 -9.32 9.74 -0.35
C THR A 77 -8.26 8.73 -0.75
N MET A 78 -8.55 7.45 -0.57
CA MET A 78 -7.66 6.36 -0.90
C MET A 78 -8.46 5.34 -1.72
N ASP A 79 -7.95 4.99 -2.90
CA ASP A 79 -8.59 4.08 -3.84
C ASP A 79 -7.59 3.01 -4.29
N VAL A 80 -8.07 1.79 -4.53
CA VAL A 80 -7.24 0.62 -4.86
C VAL A 80 -7.76 -0.04 -6.13
N GLU A 81 -6.87 -0.20 -7.11
CA GLU A 81 -7.21 -0.81 -8.40
C GLU A 81 -6.21 -1.92 -8.78
N PRO A 82 -6.67 -3.16 -9.05
CA PRO A 82 -8.06 -3.61 -8.89
C PRO A 82 -8.43 -3.80 -7.40
N PRO A 83 -9.71 -3.66 -7.01
CA PRO A 83 -10.16 -3.88 -5.63
C PRO A 83 -10.22 -5.37 -5.25
N VAL A 84 -10.09 -6.27 -6.24
CA VAL A 84 -10.11 -7.71 -6.07
C VAL A 84 -8.98 -8.33 -6.88
N ILE A 85 -8.21 -9.21 -6.24
CA ILE A 85 -7.15 -9.99 -6.87
C ILE A 85 -7.55 -11.47 -6.82
N ALA A 86 -7.54 -12.14 -7.97
CA ALA A 86 -7.85 -13.56 -8.07
C ALA A 86 -6.65 -14.35 -8.62
N PHE A 87 -6.18 -15.32 -7.84
CA PHE A 87 -5.17 -16.28 -8.24
C PHE A 87 -5.86 -17.58 -8.66
N GLN A 88 -5.56 -18.03 -9.88
CA GLN A 88 -6.12 -19.27 -10.43
C GLN A 88 -5.18 -20.45 -10.16
N ARG A 89 -5.75 -21.65 -10.03
CA ARG A 89 -4.96 -22.89 -9.93
C ARG A 89 -4.06 -23.04 -11.15
N GLY A 90 -2.76 -23.15 -10.93
CA GLY A 90 -1.75 -23.27 -12.00
C GLY A 90 -1.50 -21.97 -12.79
N GLY A 91 -2.10 -20.85 -12.39
CA GLY A 91 -1.90 -19.54 -13.01
C GLY A 91 -0.74 -18.75 -12.40
N ALA A 92 -0.63 -17.48 -12.81
CA ALA A 92 0.29 -16.53 -12.22
C ALA A 92 0.06 -16.38 -10.71
N ARG A 93 1.16 -16.28 -9.95
CA ARG A 93 1.15 -16.16 -8.49
C ARG A 93 1.41 -14.74 -8.01
N ASN A 94 1.80 -13.84 -8.90
CA ASN A 94 1.97 -12.44 -8.64
C ASN A 94 0.78 -11.64 -9.18
N ALA A 95 0.47 -10.53 -8.53
CA ALA A 95 -0.52 -9.57 -8.99
C ALA A 95 -0.09 -8.16 -8.58
N THR A 96 -0.17 -7.23 -9.53
CA THR A 96 0.13 -5.82 -9.29
C THR A 96 -1.16 -5.04 -9.10
N PHE A 97 -1.17 -4.17 -8.11
CA PHE A 97 -2.24 -3.22 -7.86
C PHE A 97 -1.67 -1.82 -7.64
N THR A 98 -2.54 -0.84 -7.79
CA THR A 98 -2.21 0.56 -7.52
C THR A 98 -3.04 1.10 -6.38
N VAL A 99 -2.46 2.05 -5.65
CA VAL A 99 -3.17 2.81 -4.62
C VAL A 99 -3.06 4.28 -4.97
N THR A 100 -4.20 4.94 -5.15
CA THR A 100 -4.28 6.37 -5.46
C THR A 100 -4.75 7.13 -4.24
N PHE A 101 -3.97 8.13 -3.84
CA PHE A 101 -4.27 9.06 -2.76
C PHE A 101 -4.61 10.42 -3.34
N VAL A 102 -5.73 11.02 -2.91
CA VAL A 102 -6.09 12.40 -3.30
C VAL A 102 -6.38 13.21 -2.04
N ALA A 103 -5.79 14.40 -1.93
CA ALA A 103 -6.06 15.29 -0.82
C ALA A 103 -7.48 15.86 -0.95
N LYS A 104 -8.32 15.72 0.09
CA LYS A 104 -9.67 16.33 0.11
C LYS A 104 -9.59 17.84 0.25
N GLN A 105 -8.55 18.35 0.92
CA GLN A 105 -8.25 19.76 1.08
C GLN A 105 -6.73 19.96 1.09
N ARG A 106 -6.27 21.04 0.44
CA ARG A 106 -4.86 21.44 0.47
C ARG A 106 -4.58 22.23 1.76
N VAL A 107 -4.46 21.52 2.87
CA VAL A 107 -4.07 22.08 4.17
C VAL A 107 -2.70 21.53 4.55
N GLN A 108 -1.85 22.38 5.15
CA GLN A 108 -0.58 21.95 5.70
C GLN A 108 -0.88 21.10 6.93
N GLY A 109 -0.66 19.80 6.83
CA GLY A 109 -1.03 18.83 7.86
C GLY A 109 0.17 18.10 8.45
N GLY A 110 -0.04 17.52 9.63
CA GLY A 110 0.79 16.41 10.10
C GLY A 110 0.51 15.12 9.31
N TYR A 111 1.20 14.04 9.67
CA TYR A 111 0.91 12.72 9.12
C TYR A 111 -0.46 12.23 9.59
N ALA A 112 -1.31 11.87 8.64
CA ALA A 112 -2.50 11.08 8.84
C ALA A 112 -2.20 9.60 8.56
N PHE A 113 -2.88 8.70 9.27
CA PHE A 113 -2.63 7.26 9.19
C PHE A 113 -3.90 6.51 8.77
N GLY A 114 -3.67 5.41 8.06
CA GLY A 114 -4.72 4.50 7.60
C GLY A 114 -4.13 3.11 7.34
N SER A 115 -4.87 2.28 6.60
CA SER A 115 -4.39 0.96 6.19
C SER A 115 -5.07 0.43 4.93
N LEU A 116 -4.37 -0.50 4.28
CA LEU A 116 -4.94 -1.40 3.28
C LEU A 116 -4.84 -2.82 3.83
N THR A 117 -5.96 -3.54 3.82
CA THR A 117 -6.00 -4.96 4.21
C THR A 117 -6.54 -5.81 3.06
N TRP A 118 -5.80 -6.83 2.66
CA TRP A 118 -6.29 -7.89 1.78
C TRP A 118 -6.89 -9.00 2.63
N LEU A 119 -8.19 -9.24 2.45
CA LEU A 119 -8.90 -10.35 3.08
C LEU A 119 -9.17 -11.43 2.04
N ASP A 120 -8.83 -12.69 2.33
CA ASP A 120 -9.21 -13.79 1.45
C ASP A 120 -10.70 -14.16 1.62
N ASP A 121 -11.34 -14.62 0.55
CA ASP A 121 -12.76 -15.01 0.57
C ASP A 121 -13.00 -16.21 1.54
N ALA A 122 -11.98 -17.02 1.80
CA ALA A 122 -12.01 -18.10 2.78
C ALA A 122 -11.87 -17.63 4.24
N LYS A 123 -11.60 -16.35 4.48
CA LYS A 123 -11.38 -15.72 5.80
C LYS A 123 -10.27 -16.35 6.64
N ARG A 124 -9.28 -16.96 6.00
CA ARG A 124 -8.08 -17.52 6.63
C ARG A 124 -6.95 -16.49 6.73
N HIS A 125 -6.82 -15.60 5.75
CA HIS A 125 -5.73 -14.65 5.63
C HIS A 125 -6.22 -13.20 5.71
N SER A 126 -5.48 -12.39 6.46
CA SER A 126 -5.72 -10.96 6.61
C SER A 126 -4.38 -10.23 6.52
N VAL A 127 -4.04 -9.76 5.32
CA VAL A 127 -2.73 -9.15 5.02
C VAL A 127 -2.87 -7.63 5.05
N ARG A 128 -2.46 -7.02 6.16
CA ARG A 128 -2.59 -5.58 6.40
C ARG A 128 -1.26 -4.87 6.20
N ILE A 129 -1.28 -3.74 5.48
CA ILE A 129 -0.17 -2.79 5.40
C ILE A 129 -0.56 -1.42 5.98
N PRO A 130 0.31 -0.78 6.78
CA PRO A 130 0.07 0.57 7.26
C PRO A 130 0.28 1.60 6.14
N VAL A 131 -0.51 2.68 6.22
CA VAL A 131 -0.42 3.83 5.32
C VAL A 131 -0.19 5.10 6.15
N ALA A 132 0.78 5.92 5.76
CA ALA A 132 1.04 7.24 6.33
C ALA A 132 1.09 8.28 5.21
N VAL A 133 0.29 9.35 5.34
CA VAL A 133 0.18 10.40 4.32
C VAL A 133 0.26 11.76 4.99
N ARG A 134 1.05 12.67 4.42
CA ARG A 134 1.11 14.08 4.83
C ARG A 134 0.70 14.96 3.65
N THR A 135 -0.32 15.79 3.85
CA THR A 135 -0.77 16.79 2.87
C THR A 135 0.03 18.09 3.02
N VAL A 136 0.36 18.72 1.90
CA VAL A 136 1.13 19.98 1.87
C VAL A 136 0.47 21.02 0.97
N VAL A 137 0.60 22.30 1.34
CA VAL A 137 0.19 23.44 0.50
C VAL A 137 1.30 23.73 -0.52
N ARG A 138 0.98 24.33 -1.68
CA ARG A 138 1.99 24.80 -2.65
C ARG A 138 3.04 25.70 -1.96
N ASP A 139 4.25 25.61 -2.49
CA ASP A 139 5.49 26.18 -1.96
C ASP A 139 5.28 27.61 -1.43
N LEU A 140 5.55 27.84 -0.14
CA LEU A 140 5.77 29.18 0.40
C LEU A 140 7.06 29.69 -0.26
N VAL A 141 6.93 30.32 -1.43
CA VAL A 141 7.95 31.26 -1.87
C VAL A 141 7.86 32.40 -0.87
N ALA A 142 8.79 32.43 0.07
CA ALA A 142 9.07 33.66 0.79
C ALA A 142 9.60 34.63 -0.27
N ASP A 143 8.72 35.48 -0.79
CA ASP A 143 9.11 36.62 -1.59
C ASP A 143 9.83 37.57 -0.62
N VAL A 144 11.16 37.45 -0.55
CA VAL A 144 11.98 38.43 0.14
C VAL A 144 12.20 39.56 -0.86
N ALA A 145 11.37 40.59 -0.73
CA ALA A 145 11.55 41.89 -1.38
C ALA A 145 12.84 42.58 -0.93
#